data_AF-A0A920JC54-F1
#
_entry.id   AF-A0A920JC54-F1
#
_cell.length_a   1.000
_cell.length_b   1.000
_cell.length_c   1.000
_cell.angle_alpha   90.00
_cell.angle_beta   90.00
_cell.angle_gamma   90.00
#
_symmetry.space_group_name_H-M   'P 1'
#
loop_
_entity.id
_entity.type
_entity.pdbx_description
1 polymer ?
#
loop_
_entity_poly.entity_id
_entity_poly.type
_entity_poly.pdbx_seq_one_letter_code
_entity_poly.pdbx_strand_id
1 'polypeptide(L)'
;MTKPKERYFEDYPLGQVMEFGPVDVKTGGNHRIRPEIDPQYFHTHPQKAEHSIFGGLIASGWHTASMVKRLMVEITFLQKPVLVLRGNDELRWLKPVIPETNSRPHDGP
;
A
#
# COMPACT_ATOMS: atom_id res chain seq x y z
N MET A 1 6.32 -20.95 13.14
CA MET A 1 5.77 -20.63 11.81
C MET A 1 6.20 -21.73 10.85
N THR A 2 5.24 -22.45 10.26
CA THR A 2 5.50 -23.46 9.23
C THR A 2 6.14 -22.79 8.02
N LYS A 3 7.13 -23.44 7.40
CA LYS A 3 7.71 -22.95 6.14
C LYS A 3 6.59 -22.84 5.10
N PRO A 4 6.43 -21.69 4.43
CA PRO A 4 5.44 -21.58 3.37
C PRO A 4 5.78 -22.57 2.24
N LYS A 5 4.76 -23.14 1.59
CA LYS A 5 4.90 -24.16 0.54
C LYS A 5 5.26 -23.48 -0.79
N GLU A 6 6.14 -24.10 -1.59
CA GLU A 6 6.41 -23.66 -2.97
C GLU A 6 5.10 -23.69 -3.80
N ARG A 7 4.89 -22.67 -4.66
CA ARG A 7 3.66 -22.52 -5.47
C ARG A 7 4.00 -22.22 -6.93
N TYR A 8 3.56 -23.09 -7.83
CA TYR A 8 3.70 -22.94 -9.28
C TYR A 8 2.41 -22.35 -9.89
N PHE A 9 2.38 -22.19 -11.22
CA PHE A 9 1.25 -21.58 -11.92
C PHE A 9 -0.06 -22.33 -11.65
N GLU A 10 0.01 -23.66 -11.59
CA GLU A 10 -1.11 -24.57 -11.39
C GLU A 10 -1.74 -24.44 -9.98
N ASP A 11 -1.01 -23.86 -9.02
CA ASP A 11 -1.49 -23.62 -7.66
C ASP A 11 -2.36 -22.35 -7.53
N TYR A 12 -2.62 -21.64 -8.63
CA TYR A 12 -3.47 -20.45 -8.70
C TYR A 12 -4.73 -20.73 -9.54
N PRO A 13 -5.78 -21.33 -8.96
CA PRO A 13 -7.01 -21.58 -9.69
C PRO A 13 -7.71 -20.27 -10.06
N LEU A 14 -8.42 -20.29 -11.19
CA LEU A 14 -9.21 -19.14 -11.65
C LEU A 14 -10.22 -18.72 -10.57
N GLY A 15 -10.32 -17.40 -10.34
CA GLY A 15 -11.21 -16.84 -9.33
C GLY A 15 -10.68 -16.93 -7.89
N GLN A 16 -9.45 -17.41 -7.66
CA GLN A 16 -8.85 -17.39 -6.32
C GLN A 16 -8.78 -15.96 -5.78
N VAL A 17 -9.34 -15.77 -4.58
CA VAL A 17 -9.17 -14.55 -3.80
C VAL A 17 -8.19 -14.82 -2.66
N MET A 18 -7.22 -13.93 -2.50
CA MET A 18 -6.30 -13.94 -1.36
C MET A 18 -6.50 -12.64 -0.58
N GLU A 19 -6.78 -12.77 0.71
CA GLU A 19 -6.86 -11.64 1.61
C GLU A 19 -5.52 -11.43 2.31
N PHE A 20 -5.07 -10.18 2.32
CA PHE A 20 -3.88 -9.77 3.05
C PHE A 20 -4.32 -8.97 4.28
N GLY A 21 -3.58 -9.12 5.38
CA GLY A 21 -3.89 -8.40 6.62
C GLY A 21 -3.81 -6.87 6.46
N PRO A 22 -4.35 -6.10 7.42
CA PRO A 22 -4.32 -4.65 7.37
C PRO A 22 -2.88 -4.13 7.43
N VAL A 23 -2.64 -2.97 6.79
CA VAL A 23 -1.37 -2.23 6.87
C VAL A 23 -1.64 -0.80 7.24
N ASP A 24 -1.03 -0.36 8.34
CA ASP A 24 -1.07 1.03 8.75
C ASP A 24 -0.20 1.86 7.82
N VAL A 25 -0.78 2.95 7.31
CA VAL A 25 -0.06 3.99 6.57
C VAL A 25 0.16 5.15 7.51
N LYS A 26 1.42 5.55 7.72
CA LYS A 26 1.79 6.56 8.71
C LYS A 26 2.53 7.71 8.07
N THR A 27 2.48 8.88 8.69
CA THR A 27 3.34 10.02 8.31
C THR A 27 4.81 9.84 8.74
N GLY A 28 5.14 8.75 9.45
CA GLY A 28 6.48 8.40 9.93
C GLY A 28 6.76 6.89 9.92
N GLY A 29 8.03 6.50 10.11
CA GLY A 29 8.45 5.09 10.21
C GLY A 29 8.66 4.35 8.89
N ASN A 30 8.67 3.01 8.93
CA ASN A 30 9.00 2.16 7.76
C ASN A 30 7.92 2.20 6.65
N HIS A 31 6.71 2.63 6.99
CA HIS A 31 5.57 2.79 6.07
C HIS A 31 5.30 4.27 5.74
N ARG A 32 6.29 5.14 5.97
CA ARG A 32 6.19 6.57 5.70
C ARG A 32 6.06 6.84 4.21
N ILE A 33 5.24 7.83 3.85
CA ILE A 33 5.25 8.42 2.50
C ILE A 33 6.67 8.85 2.14
N ARG A 34 7.19 8.31 1.04
CA ARG A 34 8.53 8.61 0.54
C ARG A 34 8.42 9.69 -0.54
N PRO A 35 8.91 10.92 -0.28
CA PRO A 35 8.94 11.98 -1.29
C PRO A 35 9.65 11.57 -2.57
N GLU A 36 10.60 10.64 -2.46
CA GLU A 36 11.36 10.11 -3.61
C GLU A 36 10.49 9.32 -4.61
N ILE A 37 9.36 8.75 -4.16
CA ILE A 37 8.46 7.96 -5.01
C ILE A 37 7.52 8.88 -5.79
N ASP A 38 6.98 9.89 -5.11
CA ASP A 38 5.99 10.80 -5.66
C ASP A 38 6.09 12.17 -4.95
N PRO A 39 6.75 13.16 -5.58
CA PRO A 39 7.11 14.41 -4.92
C PRO A 39 5.97 15.44 -4.90
N GLN A 40 4.75 15.08 -5.31
CA GLN A 40 3.62 16.01 -5.28
C GLN A 40 3.40 16.55 -3.85
N TYR A 41 3.13 17.86 -3.74
CA TYR A 41 3.13 18.57 -2.45
C TYR A 41 2.10 18.02 -1.44
N PHE A 42 0.98 17.49 -1.92
CA PHE A 42 -0.06 16.86 -1.08
C PHE A 42 0.32 15.47 -0.55
N HIS A 43 1.52 14.98 -0.85
CA HIS A 43 2.15 13.80 -0.25
C HIS A 43 3.27 14.14 0.74
N THR A 44 3.87 15.32 0.61
CA THR A 44 5.19 15.62 1.21
C THR A 44 5.20 16.85 2.12
N HIS A 45 4.20 17.74 2.02
CA HIS A 45 4.15 18.99 2.77
C HIS A 45 2.79 19.18 3.46
N PRO A 46 2.68 18.88 4.77
CA PRO A 46 1.44 19.00 5.53
C PRO A 46 0.71 20.33 5.33
N GLN A 47 1.43 21.45 5.49
CA GLN A 47 0.84 22.78 5.43
C GLN A 47 0.35 23.14 4.02
N LYS A 48 1.06 22.70 2.97
CA LYS A 48 0.62 22.95 1.59
C LYS A 48 -0.53 22.02 1.19
N ALA A 49 -0.58 20.82 1.78
CA ALA A 49 -1.61 19.83 1.49
C ALA A 49 -2.99 20.25 1.99
N GLU A 50 -3.07 21.06 3.05
CA GLU A 50 -4.32 21.69 3.53
C GLU A 50 -5.02 22.52 2.44
N HIS A 51 -4.26 23.10 1.51
CA HIS A 51 -4.78 23.88 0.39
C HIS A 51 -5.05 23.05 -0.87
N SER A 52 -4.81 21.74 -0.83
CA SER A 52 -5.15 20.84 -1.93
C SER A 52 -6.63 20.47 -1.91
N ILE A 53 -7.12 19.86 -3.00
CA ILE A 53 -8.47 19.30 -3.06
C ILE A 53 -8.73 18.19 -2.03
N PHE A 54 -7.69 17.66 -1.39
CA PHE A 54 -7.78 16.61 -0.38
C PHE A 54 -7.87 17.16 1.04
N GLY A 55 -7.61 18.45 1.26
CA GLY A 55 -7.69 19.09 2.58
C GLY A 55 -6.62 18.63 3.59
N GLY A 56 -5.60 17.89 3.16
CA GLY A 56 -4.55 17.37 4.02
C GLY A 56 -3.65 16.39 3.27
N LEU A 57 -2.71 15.78 4.00
CA LEU A 57 -1.84 14.75 3.41
C LEU A 57 -2.63 13.51 3.03
N ILE A 58 -2.33 13.01 1.85
CA ILE A 58 -2.76 11.68 1.40
C ILE A 58 -1.52 10.87 1.02
N ALA A 59 -1.59 9.55 1.12
CA ALA A 59 -0.54 8.71 0.57
C ALA A 59 -0.60 8.73 -0.97
N SER A 60 0.56 8.65 -1.62
CA SER A 60 0.63 8.45 -3.06
C SER A 60 -0.03 7.13 -3.46
N GLY A 61 -0.74 7.13 -4.59
CA GLY A 61 -1.26 5.91 -5.18
C GLY A 61 -0.13 4.90 -5.46
N TRP A 62 1.01 5.36 -5.99
CA TRP A 62 2.16 4.49 -6.25
C TRP A 62 2.80 3.94 -4.98
N HIS A 63 2.84 4.73 -3.90
CA HIS A 63 3.23 4.22 -2.59
C HIS A 63 2.21 3.19 -2.07
N THR A 64 0.92 3.40 -2.29
CA THR A 64 -0.14 2.44 -1.93
C THR A 64 0.03 1.12 -2.70
N ALA A 65 0.26 1.17 -4.01
CA ALA A 65 0.52 -0.02 -4.81
C ALA A 65 1.80 -0.76 -4.39
N SER A 66 2.87 -0.04 -4.01
CA SER A 66 4.10 -0.68 -3.55
C SER A 66 3.91 -1.40 -2.20
N MET A 67 3.09 -0.87 -1.30
CA MET A 67 2.70 -1.55 -0.07
C MET A 67 1.89 -2.83 -0.35
N VAL A 68 0.92 -2.78 -1.27
CA VAL A 68 0.17 -3.97 -1.69
C VAL A 68 1.12 -5.00 -2.30
N LYS A 69 2.06 -4.58 -3.16
CA LYS A 69 3.06 -5.49 -3.73
C LYS A 69 3.94 -6.12 -2.65
N ARG A 70 4.35 -5.35 -1.63
CA ARG A 70 5.09 -5.88 -0.48
C ARG A 70 4.28 -6.97 0.25
N LEU A 71 3.01 -6.72 0.57
CA LEU A 71 2.14 -7.71 1.21
C LEU A 71 2.01 -8.99 0.37
N MET A 72 1.79 -8.84 -0.94
CA MET A 72 1.72 -9.97 -1.85
C MET A 72 3.03 -10.77 -1.87
N VAL A 73 4.19 -10.09 -1.81
CA VAL A 73 5.48 -10.78 -1.74
C VAL A 73 5.63 -11.52 -0.41
N GLU A 74 5.41 -10.84 0.71
CA GLU A 74 5.55 -11.41 2.05
C GLU A 74 4.67 -12.64 2.27
N ILE A 75 3.45 -12.63 1.72
CA ILE A 75 2.47 -13.70 1.96
C ILE A 75 2.51 -14.77 0.86
N THR A 76 2.79 -14.39 -0.39
CA THR A 76 2.60 -15.28 -1.55
C THR A 76 3.89 -15.56 -2.32
N PHE A 77 4.79 -14.59 -2.50
CA PHE A 77 5.90 -14.70 -3.47
C PHE A 77 7.30 -14.96 -2.88
N LEU A 78 7.43 -15.16 -1.57
CA LEU A 78 8.71 -15.48 -0.93
C LEU A 78 9.18 -16.94 -1.19
N GLN A 79 8.40 -17.76 -1.87
CA GLN A 79 8.75 -19.13 -2.22
C GLN A 79 8.83 -19.25 -3.75
N LYS A 80 9.88 -19.92 -4.24
CA LYS A 80 10.10 -20.20 -5.67
C LYS A 80 8.86 -20.87 -6.29
N PRO A 81 8.63 -20.73 -7.62
CA PRO A 81 9.34 -19.94 -8.63
C PRO A 81 9.15 -18.41 -8.55
N VAL A 82 10.04 -17.66 -9.22
CA VAL A 82 9.99 -16.19 -9.33
C VAL A 82 8.75 -15.78 -10.14
N LEU A 83 7.80 -15.10 -9.49
CA LEU A 83 6.69 -14.45 -10.19
C LEU A 83 7.05 -13.02 -10.58
N VAL A 84 6.98 -12.73 -11.88
CA VAL A 84 7.15 -11.38 -12.42
C VAL A 84 5.78 -10.86 -12.88
N LEU A 85 5.36 -9.71 -12.33
CA LEU A 85 4.16 -9.02 -12.81
C LEU A 85 4.51 -8.30 -14.12
N ARG A 86 3.74 -8.59 -15.19
CA ARG A 86 3.92 -7.96 -16.50
C ARG A 86 3.35 -6.55 -16.58
N GLY A 87 2.35 -6.26 -15.75
CA GLY A 87 1.64 -4.99 -15.71
C GLY A 87 0.49 -5.05 -14.71
N ASN A 88 -0.21 -3.93 -14.56
CA ASN A 88 -1.49 -3.86 -13.85
C ASN A 88 -2.50 -3.25 -14.81
N ASP A 89 -3.52 -4.02 -15.18
CA ASP A 89 -4.66 -3.51 -15.92
C ASP A 89 -5.66 -2.89 -14.93
N GLU A 90 -6.44 -1.93 -15.41
CA GLU A 90 -7.55 -1.33 -14.64
C GLU A 90 -7.17 -0.73 -13.27
N LEU A 91 -5.90 -0.36 -13.05
CA LEU A 91 -5.49 0.33 -11.83
C LEU A 91 -6.20 1.69 -11.72
N ARG A 92 -6.96 1.90 -10.64
CA ARG A 92 -7.70 3.14 -10.37
C ARG A 92 -7.56 3.54 -8.90
N TRP A 93 -7.36 4.83 -8.65
CA TRP A 93 -7.32 5.42 -7.31
C TRP A 93 -8.70 5.96 -6.95
N LEU A 94 -9.58 5.10 -6.44
CA LEU A 94 -10.99 5.46 -6.20
C LEU A 94 -11.17 6.38 -4.98
N LYS A 95 -10.33 6.20 -3.96
CA LYS A 95 -10.36 6.98 -2.72
C LYS A 95 -8.92 7.27 -2.28
N PRO A 96 -8.63 8.46 -1.74
CA PRO A 96 -7.33 8.74 -1.16
C PRO A 96 -7.12 7.92 0.12
N VAL A 97 -5.87 7.49 0.34
CA VAL A 97 -5.46 6.88 1.60
C VAL A 97 -5.00 7.99 2.53
N ILE A 98 -5.69 8.19 3.64
CA ILE A 98 -5.35 9.19 4.65
C ILE A 98 -4.39 8.54 5.64
N PRO A 99 -3.13 9.00 5.77
CA PRO A 99 -2.19 8.44 6.72
C PRO A 99 -2.64 8.70 8.15
N GLU A 100 -2.43 7.72 9.03
CA GLU A 100 -2.55 7.98 10.46
C GLU A 100 -1.48 8.97 10.89
N THR A 101 -1.93 10.05 11.51
CA THR A 101 -1.09 10.97 12.27
C THR A 101 -0.93 10.40 13.67
N ASN A 102 0.30 10.35 14.20
CA ASN A 102 0.59 9.91 15.59
C ASN A 102 -0.14 10.75 16.66
N SER A 103 -0.87 11.79 16.29
CA SER A 103 -1.87 12.45 17.12
C SER A 103 -3.22 11.71 17.01
N ARG A 104 -3.44 10.71 17.86
CA ARG A 104 -4.78 10.49 18.42
C ARG A 104 -4.73 10.91 19.89
N PRO A 105 -5.78 11.58 20.37
CA PRO A 105 -6.79 10.78 21.04
C PRO A 105 -7.96 10.55 20.10
N HIS A 106 -8.34 9.28 19.98
CA HIS A 106 -9.67 8.92 19.56
C HIS A 106 -10.64 9.56 20.55
N ASP A 107 -11.56 10.42 20.09
CA ASP A 107 -12.87 10.64 20.69
C ASP A 107 -13.81 11.31 19.66
N GLY A 108 -14.65 10.47 19.02
CA GLY A 108 -16.04 10.73 18.61
C GLY A 108 -16.38 11.60 17.39
N PRO A 109 -17.65 11.56 16.93
CA PRO A 109 -18.74 10.65 17.32
C PRO A 109 -18.83 9.36 16.51
#